data_AF-A0A7Z7K9Z4-F1
#
_entry.id   AF-A0A7Z7K9Z4-F1
#
_cell.length_a   1.000
_cell.length_b   1.000
_cell.length_c   1.000
_cell.angle_alpha   90.00
_cell.angle_beta   90.00
_cell.angle_gamma   90.00
#
_symmetry.space_group_name_H-M   'P 1'
#
loop_
_entity.id
_entity.type
_entity.pdbx_description
1 polymer ?
#
loop_
_entity_poly.entity_id
_entity_poly.type
_entity_poly.pdbx_seq_one_letter_code
_entity_poly.pdbx_strand_id
1 'polypeptide(L)'
;MELLVSQFERLTLNRVSAEQELEAIEQSVSMILDPEKRRILYEKYLSPYKSADKVIYTELCMSESFYYDTLDAALLAFAELYREGSLIVEQGVFD
;
A
#
# COMPACT_ATOMS: atom_id res chain seq x y z
N MET A 1 -38.25 9.47 7.57
CA MET A 1 -37.83 8.93 6.27
C MET A 1 -36.55 9.62 5.80
N GLU A 2 -36.47 10.97 5.80
CA GLU A 2 -35.24 11.74 5.51
C GLU A 2 -34.00 11.35 6.34
N LEU A 3 -34.14 11.11 7.65
CA LEU A 3 -33.03 10.68 8.50
C LEU A 3 -32.42 9.32 8.09
N LEU A 4 -33.22 8.40 7.56
CA LEU A 4 -32.74 7.09 7.09
C LEU A 4 -32.06 7.20 5.73
N VAL A 5 -32.57 8.05 4.84
CA VAL A 5 -31.93 8.37 3.55
C VAL A 5 -30.56 9.00 3.78
N SER A 6 -30.45 9.96 4.71
CA SER A 6 -29.18 10.60 5.07
C SER A 6 -28.13 9.63 5.64
N GLN A 7 -28.54 8.67 6.48
CA GLN A 7 -27.62 7.65 6.99
C GLN A 7 -27.18 6.67 5.89
N PHE A 8 -28.09 6.28 5.01
CA PHE A 8 -27.79 5.40 3.87
C PHE A 8 -26.82 6.07 2.87
N GLU A 9 -27.03 7.35 2.56
CA GLU A 9 -26.14 8.15 1.71
C GLU A 9 -24.73 8.23 2.31
N ARG A 10 -24.62 8.50 3.62
CA ARG A 10 -23.33 8.49 4.33
C ARG A 10 -22.63 7.15 4.27
N LEU A 11 -23.34 6.05 4.54
CA LEU A 11 -22.75 4.70 4.48
C LEU A 11 -22.30 4.36 3.06
N THR A 12 -23.07 4.75 2.05
CA THR A 12 -22.74 4.54 0.64
C THR A 12 -21.52 5.37 0.23
N LEU A 13 -21.47 6.65 0.60
CA LEU A 13 -20.35 7.54 0.30
C LEU A 13 -19.05 7.07 0.97
N ASN A 14 -19.13 6.65 2.23
CA ASN A 14 -17.98 6.07 2.94
C ASN A 14 -17.48 4.78 2.26
N ARG A 15 -18.40 3.92 1.80
CA ARG A 15 -18.04 2.69 1.10
C ARG A 15 -17.36 2.98 -0.24
N VAL A 16 -17.93 3.89 -1.04
CA VAL A 16 -17.33 4.30 -2.32
C VAL A 16 -15.94 4.90 -2.11
N SER A 17 -15.76 5.74 -1.09
CA SER A 17 -14.46 6.31 -0.77
C SER A 17 -13.44 5.24 -0.35
N ALA A 18 -13.86 4.23 0.41
CA ALA A 18 -12.98 3.13 0.80
C ALA A 18 -12.60 2.23 -0.39
N GLU A 19 -13.54 1.97 -1.31
CA GLU A 19 -13.30 1.20 -2.53
C GLU A 19 -12.30 1.92 -3.44
N GLN A 20 -12.46 3.22 -3.64
CA GLN A 20 -11.52 4.04 -4.42
C GLN A 20 -10.13 4.10 -3.78
N GLU A 21 -10.05 4.09 -2.45
CA GLU A 21 -8.77 4.05 -1.74
C GLU A 21 -8.06 2.71 -1.94
N LEU A 22 -8.79 1.60 -1.80
CA LEU A 22 -8.25 0.27 -2.05
C LEU A 22 -7.81 0.09 -3.50
N GLU A 23 -8.62 0.55 -4.46
CA GLU A 23 -8.28 0.51 -5.89
C GLU A 23 -6.99 1.28 -6.19
N ALA A 24 -6.84 2.49 -5.63
CA ALA A 24 -5.63 3.28 -5.78
C ALA A 24 -4.39 2.57 -5.20
N ILE A 25 -4.53 1.92 -4.03
CA ILE A 25 -3.44 1.16 -3.41
C ILE A 25 -3.05 -0.04 -4.28
N GLU A 26 -4.03 -0.85 -4.70
CA GLU A 26 -3.81 -2.05 -5.51
C GLU A 26 -3.18 -1.70 -6.87
N GLN A 27 -3.68 -0.66 -7.52
CA GLN A 27 -3.14 -0.17 -8.78
C GLN A 27 -1.68 0.28 -8.61
N SER A 28 -1.39 1.07 -7.57
CA SER A 28 -0.03 1.56 -7.29
C SER A 28 0.95 0.42 -7.07
N VAL A 29 0.57 -0.59 -6.28
CA VAL A 29 1.40 -1.79 -6.09
C VAL A 29 1.56 -2.56 -7.40
N SER A 30 0.51 -2.71 -8.21
CA SER A 30 0.60 -3.42 -9.50
C SER A 30 1.57 -2.76 -10.51
N MET A 31 1.73 -1.44 -10.43
CA MET A 31 2.60 -0.66 -11.32
C MET A 31 4.09 -0.71 -10.94
N ILE A 32 4.44 -1.16 -9.74
CA ILE A 32 5.84 -1.35 -9.34
C ILE A 32 6.45 -2.41 -10.27
N LEU A 33 7.50 -2.08 -11.02
CA LEU A 33 8.07 -2.97 -12.03
C LEU A 33 8.77 -4.20 -11.43
N ASP A 34 9.43 -4.02 -10.30
CA ASP A 34 10.17 -5.07 -9.62
C ASP A 34 9.21 -6.09 -8.97
N PRO A 35 9.24 -7.37 -9.40
CA PRO A 35 8.34 -8.40 -8.89
C PRO A 35 8.55 -8.73 -7.41
N GLU A 36 9.78 -8.62 -6.89
CA GLU A 36 10.06 -8.91 -5.48
C GLU A 36 9.48 -7.83 -4.59
N LYS A 37 9.64 -6.56 -4.97
CA LYS A 37 9.01 -5.42 -4.28
C LYS A 37 7.48 -5.55 -4.26
N ARG A 38 6.86 -5.90 -5.40
CA ARG A 38 5.41 -6.17 -5.46
C ARG A 38 4.99 -7.28 -4.51
N ARG A 39 5.72 -8.41 -4.53
CA ARG A 39 5.41 -9.57 -3.70
C ARG A 39 5.53 -9.26 -2.22
N ILE A 40 6.58 -8.53 -1.82
CA ILE A 40 6.77 -8.08 -0.43
C ILE A 40 5.58 -7.22 0.03
N LEU A 41 5.16 -6.22 -0.75
CA LEU A 41 4.03 -5.37 -0.38
C LEU A 41 2.71 -6.13 -0.32
N TYR A 42 2.49 -7.04 -1.28
CA TYR A 42 1.28 -7.86 -1.31
C TYR A 42 1.18 -8.76 -0.06
N GLU A 43 2.20 -9.57 0.20
CA GLU A 43 2.22 -10.52 1.33
C GLU A 43 2.12 -9.83 2.69
N LYS A 44 2.76 -8.66 2.83
CA LYS A 44 2.80 -7.91 4.09
C LYS A 44 1.51 -7.12 4.35
N TYR A 45 0.91 -6.54 3.32
CA TYR A 45 -0.16 -5.55 3.50
C TYR A 45 -1.48 -5.88 2.81
N LEU A 46 -1.47 -6.42 1.58
CA LEU A 46 -2.67 -6.58 0.76
C LEU A 46 -3.31 -7.96 0.86
N SER A 47 -2.54 -8.99 1.21
CA SER A 47 -3.06 -10.32 1.44
C SER A 47 -4.09 -10.29 2.58
N PRO A 48 -5.26 -10.94 2.43
CA PRO A 48 -6.20 -11.15 3.54
C PRO A 48 -5.56 -11.88 4.72
N TYR A 49 -4.52 -12.67 4.45
CA TYR A 49 -3.72 -13.40 5.43
C TYR A 49 -2.28 -12.90 5.37
N LYS A 50 -1.99 -11.86 6.17
CA LYS A 50 -0.69 -11.19 6.16
C LYS A 50 0.40 -12.13 6.66
N SER A 51 1.47 -12.25 5.89
CA SER A 51 2.63 -13.07 6.21
C SER A 51 3.56 -12.30 7.16
N ALA A 52 4.16 -13.01 8.13
CA ALA A 52 5.20 -12.42 8.96
C ALA A 52 6.49 -12.22 8.13
N ASP A 53 7.24 -11.16 8.40
CA ASP A 53 8.47 -10.80 7.65
C ASP A 53 9.41 -11.99 7.47
N LYS A 54 9.61 -12.78 8.55
CA LYS A 54 10.42 -13.99 8.53
C LYS A 54 9.96 -15.04 7.53
N VAL A 55 8.65 -15.22 7.38
CA VAL A 55 8.09 -16.12 6.38
C VAL A 55 8.42 -15.58 4.98
N ILE A 56 8.16 -14.29 4.75
CA ILE A 56 8.35 -13.65 3.44
C ILE A 56 9.81 -13.75 2.98
N TYR A 57 10.77 -13.29 3.80
CA TYR A 57 12.18 -13.32 3.38
C TYR A 57 12.73 -14.74 3.28
N THR A 58 12.21 -15.69 4.07
CA THR A 58 12.61 -17.11 3.95
C THR A 58 12.12 -17.70 2.63
N GLU A 59 10.87 -17.46 2.24
CA GLU A 59 10.30 -17.96 0.99
C GLU A 59 10.89 -17.31 -0.26
N LEU A 60 11.32 -16.05 -0.15
CA LEU A 60 12.03 -15.32 -1.20
C LEU A 60 13.53 -15.65 -1.25
N CYS A 61 14.04 -16.53 -0.38
CA CYS A 61 15.46 -16.83 -0.26
C CYS A 61 16.33 -15.57 -0.02
N MET A 62 15.79 -14.58 0.68
CA MET A 62 16.45 -13.33 1.01
C MET A 62 17.07 -13.40 2.41
N SER A 63 18.22 -12.74 2.56
CA SER A 63 18.70 -12.40 3.90
C SER A 63 17.80 -11.34 4.54
N GLU A 64 17.75 -11.30 5.86
CA GLU A 64 16.93 -10.34 6.60
C GLU A 64 17.30 -8.88 6.27
N SER A 65 18.59 -8.55 6.19
CA SER A 65 19.03 -7.20 5.83
C SER A 65 18.62 -6.82 4.41
N PHE A 66 18.83 -7.72 3.45
CA PHE A 66 18.43 -7.48 2.06
C PHE A 66 16.90 -7.33 1.91
N TYR A 67 16.13 -8.07 2.71
CA TYR A 67 14.68 -7.92 2.76
C TYR A 67 14.26 -6.52 3.22
N TYR A 68 14.87 -5.99 4.30
CA TYR A 68 14.53 -4.66 4.79
C TYR A 68 14.96 -3.55 3.82
N ASP A 69 16.12 -3.67 3.17
CA ASP A 69 16.53 -2.75 2.10
C ASP A 69 15.53 -2.78 0.92
N THR A 70 15.07 -3.97 0.55
CA THR A 70 14.10 -4.16 -0.54
C THR A 70 12.71 -3.65 -0.16
N LEU A 71 12.29 -3.85 1.09
CA LEU A 71 11.03 -3.33 1.63
C LEU A 71 11.02 -1.80 1.63
N ASP A 72 12.09 -1.15 2.07
CA ASP A 72 12.21 0.31 2.04
C ASP A 72 12.13 0.84 0.60
N ALA A 73 12.85 0.20 -0.33
CA ALA A 73 12.78 0.53 -1.75
C ALA A 73 11.39 0.27 -2.36
N ALA A 74 10.64 -0.72 -1.86
CA ALA A 74 9.28 -1.01 -2.29
C ALA A 74 8.29 0.05 -1.78
N LEU A 75 8.44 0.48 -0.52
CA LEU A 75 7.61 1.53 0.09
C LEU A 75 7.83 2.88 -0.60
N LEU A 76 9.07 3.21 -0.96
CA LEU A 76 9.37 4.42 -1.73
C LEU A 76 8.72 4.38 -3.12
N ALA A 77 8.90 3.27 -3.86
CA ALA A 77 8.27 3.11 -5.18
C ALA A 77 6.73 3.18 -5.10
N PHE A 78 6.14 2.59 -4.07
CA PHE A 78 4.70 2.74 -3.80
C PHE A 78 4.31 4.20 -3.59
N ALA A 79 5.07 4.94 -2.76
CA ALA A 79 4.78 6.34 -2.47
C ALA A 79 4.87 7.24 -3.70
N GLU A 80 5.80 6.96 -4.63
CA GLU A 80 5.94 7.66 -5.91
C GLU A 80 4.76 7.37 -6.87
N LEU A 81 4.27 6.14 -6.90
CA LEU A 81 3.20 5.71 -7.78
C LEU A 81 1.81 6.08 -7.26
N TYR A 82 1.64 6.08 -5.94
CA TYR A 82 0.37 6.38 -5.32
C TYR A 82 -0.03 7.84 -5.57
N ARG A 83 -1.16 8.01 -6.27
CA ARG A 83 -1.78 9.31 -6.59
C ARG A 83 -0.75 10.35 -7.01
N GLU A 84 0.08 9.99 -8.00
CA GLU A 84 1.10 10.86 -8.59
C GLU A 84 2.11 11.41 -7.57
N GLY A 85 2.51 10.57 -6.61
CA GLY A 85 3.54 10.92 -5.63
C GLY A 85 3.00 11.66 -4.41
N SER A 86 1.69 11.61 -4.14
CA SER A 86 1.07 12.40 -3.05
C SER A 86 1.56 12.03 -1.64
N LEU A 87 2.29 10.92 -1.49
CA LEU A 87 2.88 10.46 -0.23
C LEU A 87 4.34 10.87 -0.07
N ILE A 88 4.97 11.43 -1.11
CA ILE A 88 6.34 11.90 -1.05
C ILE A 88 6.37 13.23 -0.29
N VAL A 89 7.17 13.27 0.76
CA VAL A 89 7.48 14.50 1.51
C VAL A 89 8.96 14.78 1.38
N GLU A 90 9.31 15.94 0.84
CA GLU A 90 10.69 16.41 0.85
C GLU A 90 11.00 16.87 2.27
N GLN A 91 12.07 16.34 2.90
CA GLN A 91 12.56 16.93 4.13
C GLN A 91 13.15 18.29 3.78
N GLY A 92 12.37 19.35 3.97
CA GLY A 92 12.89 20.70 3.93
C GLY A 92 13.99 20.83 4.97
N VAL A 93 15.23 21.07 4.52
CA VAL A 93 16.24 21.71 5.36
C VAL A 93 15.73 23.14 5.52
N PHE A 94 14.98 23.38 6.58
CA PHE A 94 14.69 24.73 7.02
C PHE A 94 16.01 25.29 7.56
N ASP A 95 16.62 26.21 6.80
CA ASP A 95 17.77 27.03 7.22
C ASP A 95 17.45 27.83 8.51
#